data_AF-A0A967QKY2-F1
#
_entry.id   AF-A0A967QKY2-F1
#
_cell.length_a   1.000
_cell.length_b   1.000
_cell.length_c   1.000
_cell.angle_alpha   90.00
_cell.angle_beta   90.00
_cell.angle_gamma   90.00
#
_symmetry.space_group_name_H-M   'P 1'
#
loop_
_entity.id
_entity.type
_entity.pdbx_description
1 polymer ?
#
loop_
_entity_poly.entity_id
_entity_poly.type
_entity_poly.pdbx_seq_one_letter_code
_entity_poly.pdbx_strand_id
1 'polypeptide(L)'
;LFDTCESSPAAPVRACPDWTNTDLAIHVTGVHRRVAHWCANRLAKPERWPDHAPADPAAPWAWCRAGLDRLMLALRDIGPDEAVWSWSDRKNGGFYHRRMLHETVVHRWDAQDASGTAAHIDADVACDGIDEICEVGLRFRGDGSPVDYPDGSVLLERTDGAERWRLRAMDGTLLVARGMDAGEQADAIV
;
A
#
# COMPACT_ATOMS: atom_id res chain seq x y z
N LEU A 1 -0.71 -0.45 14.48
CA LEU A 1 -1.90 -0.08 13.67
C LEU A 1 -3.15 -0.20 14.53
N PHE A 2 -3.72 -1.39 14.71
CA PHE A 2 -5.03 -1.52 15.36
C PHE A 2 -5.07 -1.05 16.81
N ASP A 3 -4.02 -1.26 17.60
CA ASP A 3 -3.97 -0.71 18.97
C ASP A 3 -3.99 0.83 18.96
N THR A 4 -3.31 1.46 18.00
CA THR A 4 -3.34 2.92 17.80
C THR A 4 -4.73 3.38 17.41
N CYS A 5 -5.35 2.75 16.41
CA CYS A 5 -6.72 3.08 15.99
C CYS A 5 -7.72 2.92 17.14
N GLU A 6 -7.65 1.81 17.88
CA GLU A 6 -8.55 1.50 19.00
C GLU A 6 -8.37 2.49 20.16
N SER A 7 -7.15 2.99 20.38
CA SER A 7 -6.87 4.00 21.41
C SER A 7 -7.38 5.40 21.07
N SER A 8 -7.63 5.69 19.79
CA SER A 8 -8.08 7.01 19.29
C SER A 8 -9.04 6.85 18.11
N PRO A 9 -10.21 6.21 18.30
CA PRO A 9 -11.03 5.69 17.20
C PRO A 9 -11.71 6.77 16.35
N ALA A 10 -11.99 7.94 16.94
CA ALA A 10 -12.61 9.07 16.26
C ALA A 10 -11.60 10.09 15.70
N ALA A 11 -10.29 9.82 15.83
CA ALA A 11 -9.27 10.74 15.33
C ALA A 11 -9.32 10.82 13.80
N PRO A 12 -9.32 12.03 13.21
CA PRO A 12 -9.42 12.21 11.76
C PRO A 12 -8.09 11.89 11.07
N VAL A 13 -8.16 11.16 9.96
CA VAL A 13 -6.99 10.75 9.17
C VAL A 13 -6.73 11.76 8.05
N ARG A 14 -5.66 12.55 8.16
CA ARG A 14 -5.39 13.65 7.22
C ARG A 14 -5.20 13.20 5.76
N ALA A 15 -4.56 12.05 5.55
CA ALA A 15 -4.31 11.50 4.21
C ALA A 15 -5.58 10.93 3.54
N CYS A 16 -6.62 10.65 4.32
CA CYS A 16 -7.90 10.13 3.85
C CYS A 16 -9.02 11.04 4.40
N PRO A 17 -9.33 12.15 3.70
CA PRO A 17 -10.40 13.04 4.13
C PRO A 17 -11.68 12.27 4.43
N ASP A 18 -12.41 12.72 5.45
CA ASP A 18 -13.63 12.10 5.99
C ASP A 18 -13.45 10.77 6.73
N TRP A 19 -12.23 10.21 6.78
CA TRP A 19 -11.99 9.00 7.54
C TRP A 19 -11.58 9.28 8.98
N THR A 20 -12.09 8.46 9.88
CA THR A 20 -11.55 8.29 11.23
C THR A 20 -10.59 7.11 11.29
N ASN A 21 -9.87 6.98 12.40
CA ASN A 21 -9.10 5.77 12.71
C ASN A 21 -9.92 4.48 12.69
N THR A 22 -11.22 4.56 12.99
CA THR A 22 -12.14 3.42 12.86
C THR A 22 -12.30 3.02 11.40
N ASP A 23 -12.52 3.99 10.52
CA ASP A 23 -12.66 3.76 9.07
C ASP A 23 -11.36 3.21 8.48
N LEU A 24 -10.22 3.76 8.87
CA LEU A 24 -8.90 3.28 8.47
C LEU A 24 -8.67 1.82 8.88
N ALA A 25 -9.00 1.46 10.14
CA ALA A 25 -8.87 0.09 10.60
C ALA A 25 -9.81 -0.87 9.84
N ILE A 26 -11.02 -0.40 9.50
CA ILE A 26 -11.98 -1.17 8.71
C ILE A 26 -11.45 -1.42 7.30
N HIS A 27 -10.94 -0.37 6.65
CA HIS A 27 -10.35 -0.43 5.32
C HIS A 27 -9.20 -1.44 5.26
N VAL A 28 -8.20 -1.28 6.12
CA VAL A 28 -7.01 -2.15 6.12
C VAL A 28 -7.40 -3.61 6.35
N THR A 29 -8.37 -3.86 7.22
CA THR A 29 -8.85 -5.23 7.45
C THR A 29 -9.60 -5.80 6.24
N GLY A 30 -10.34 -4.97 5.50
CA GLY A 30 -10.94 -5.36 4.22
C GLY A 30 -9.87 -5.82 3.22
N VAL A 31 -8.75 -5.08 3.14
CA VAL A 31 -7.59 -5.44 2.33
C VAL A 31 -6.95 -6.75 2.81
N HIS A 32 -6.68 -6.89 4.11
CA HIS A 32 -6.14 -8.10 4.71
C HIS A 32 -6.95 -9.34 4.37
N ARG A 33 -8.28 -9.27 4.51
CA ARG A 33 -9.18 -10.40 4.28
C ARG A 33 -9.23 -10.79 2.80
N ARG A 34 -9.25 -9.80 1.92
CA ARG A 34 -9.25 -10.02 0.46
C ARG A 34 -7.93 -10.65 -0.01
N VAL A 35 -6.79 -10.13 0.45
CA VAL A 35 -5.48 -10.71 0.15
C VAL A 35 -5.32 -12.10 0.74
N ALA A 36 -5.73 -12.30 1.99
CA ALA A 36 -5.72 -13.62 2.62
C ALA A 36 -6.49 -14.66 1.80
N HIS A 37 -7.66 -14.27 1.28
CA HIS A 37 -8.44 -15.14 0.41
C HIS A 37 -7.73 -15.47 -0.90
N TRP A 38 -7.19 -14.46 -1.60
CA TRP A 38 -6.47 -14.68 -2.86
C TRP A 38 -5.26 -15.58 -2.68
N CYS A 39 -4.44 -15.33 -1.66
CA CYS A 39 -3.24 -16.11 -1.36
C CYS A 39 -3.58 -17.54 -0.91
N ALA A 40 -4.49 -17.70 0.05
CA ALA A 40 -4.85 -19.04 0.56
C ALA A 40 -5.38 -19.96 -0.55
N ASN A 41 -6.10 -19.40 -1.54
CA ASN A 41 -6.70 -20.17 -2.63
C ASN A 41 -5.88 -20.15 -3.93
N ARG A 42 -4.70 -19.50 -3.96
CA ARG A 42 -3.87 -19.29 -5.17
C ARG A 42 -4.69 -18.91 -6.41
N LEU A 43 -5.59 -17.93 -6.25
CA LEU A 43 -6.51 -17.57 -7.33
C LEU A 43 -5.72 -17.09 -8.55
N ALA A 44 -6.10 -17.52 -9.76
CA ALA A 44 -5.43 -17.12 -11.00
C ALA A 44 -6.01 -15.83 -11.61
N LYS A 45 -7.19 -15.40 -11.16
CA LYS A 45 -7.94 -14.25 -11.67
C LYS A 45 -8.63 -13.51 -10.51
N PRO A 46 -9.04 -12.24 -10.68
CA PRO A 46 -9.76 -11.56 -9.61
C PRO A 46 -11.10 -12.26 -9.45
N GLU A 47 -11.34 -12.79 -8.25
CA GLU A 47 -12.66 -13.24 -7.87
C GLU A 47 -13.34 -12.15 -7.05
N ARG A 48 -14.66 -12.02 -7.25
CA ARG A 48 -15.48 -11.09 -6.48
C ARG A 48 -15.46 -11.55 -5.02
N TRP A 49 -14.68 -10.85 -4.22
CA TRP A 49 -14.74 -10.99 -2.78
C TRP A 49 -16.02 -10.31 -2.30
N PRO A 50 -16.94 -11.01 -1.61
CA PRO A 50 -18.06 -10.35 -0.97
C PRO A 50 -17.47 -9.41 0.09
N ASP A 51 -17.78 -8.11 -0.02
CA ASP A 51 -17.40 -7.14 1.01
C ASP A 51 -17.96 -7.61 2.35
N HIS A 52 -17.08 -8.06 3.22
CA HIS A 52 -17.42 -8.42 4.57
C HIS A 52 -17.10 -7.22 5.45
N ALA A 53 -18.09 -6.35 5.67
CA ALA A 53 -18.02 -5.34 6.71
C ALA A 53 -18.02 -6.01 8.10
N PRO A 54 -17.47 -5.37 9.15
CA PRO A 54 -17.73 -5.79 10.52
C PRO A 54 -19.24 -5.78 10.80
N ALA A 55 -19.71 -6.72 11.63
CA ALA A 55 -21.12 -6.78 12.01
C ALA A 55 -21.57 -5.52 12.78
N ASP A 56 -20.65 -4.97 13.57
CA ASP A 56 -20.80 -3.68 14.24
C ASP A 56 -19.62 -2.77 13.87
N PRO A 57 -19.81 -1.82 12.94
CA PRO A 57 -18.79 -0.85 12.58
C PRO A 57 -18.34 0.07 13.73
N ALA A 58 -19.13 0.23 14.79
CA ALA A 58 -18.75 1.04 15.95
C ALA A 58 -17.78 0.31 16.89
N ALA A 59 -17.66 -1.03 16.76
CA ALA A 59 -16.76 -1.86 17.56
C ALA A 59 -16.03 -2.92 16.70
N PRO A 60 -15.21 -2.52 15.71
CA PRO A 60 -14.68 -3.45 14.70
C PRO A 60 -13.46 -4.25 15.18
N TRP A 61 -12.92 -4.00 16.37
CA TRP A 61 -11.55 -4.42 16.76
C TRP A 61 -11.30 -5.92 16.73
N ALA A 62 -12.26 -6.73 17.20
CA ALA A 62 -12.16 -8.18 17.12
C ALA A 62 -12.15 -8.68 15.66
N TRP A 63 -12.93 -8.04 14.80
CA TRP A 63 -12.97 -8.33 13.37
C TRP A 63 -11.66 -7.90 12.67
N CYS A 64 -11.07 -6.78 13.08
CA CYS A 64 -9.76 -6.32 12.61
C CYS A 64 -8.63 -7.29 12.95
N ARG A 65 -8.53 -7.69 14.22
CA ARG A 65 -7.51 -8.65 14.69
C ARG A 65 -7.65 -10.00 14.00
N ALA A 66 -8.87 -10.52 13.87
CA ALA A 66 -9.12 -11.76 13.13
C ALA A 66 -8.79 -11.66 11.63
N GLY A 67 -8.89 -10.46 11.02
CA GLY A 67 -8.47 -10.24 9.64
C GLY A 67 -6.96 -10.29 9.47
N LEU A 68 -6.21 -9.71 10.42
CA LEU A 68 -4.75 -9.83 10.46
C LEU A 68 -4.30 -11.28 10.66
N ASP A 69 -4.91 -12.02 11.57
CA ASP A 69 -4.57 -13.43 11.78
C ASP A 69 -4.72 -14.26 10.50
N ARG A 70 -5.81 -14.02 9.74
CA ARG A 70 -6.04 -14.66 8.44
C ARG A 70 -4.96 -14.28 7.42
N LEU A 71 -4.60 -12.99 7.34
CA LEU A 71 -3.55 -12.54 6.44
C LEU A 71 -2.21 -13.19 6.79
N MET A 72 -1.83 -13.18 8.06
CA MET A 72 -0.57 -13.76 8.52
C MET A 72 -0.50 -15.26 8.24
N LEU A 73 -1.61 -15.99 8.39
CA LEU A 73 -1.66 -17.40 8.02
C LEU A 73 -1.45 -17.59 6.52
N ALA A 74 -2.15 -16.83 5.68
CA ALA A 74 -2.06 -16.95 4.22
C ALA A 74 -0.67 -16.56 3.69
N LEU A 75 -0.07 -15.49 4.21
CA LEU A 75 1.27 -15.04 3.81
C LEU A 75 2.36 -16.04 4.25
N ARG A 76 2.21 -16.68 5.42
CA ARG A 76 3.15 -17.74 5.84
C ARG A 76 3.09 -18.99 4.96
N ASP A 77 1.91 -19.29 4.42
CA ASP A 77 1.66 -20.47 3.61
C ASP A 77 2.06 -20.30 2.14
N ILE A 78 1.99 -19.08 1.60
CA ILE A 78 2.33 -18.81 0.20
C ILE A 78 3.82 -18.46 0.03
N GLY A 79 4.51 -19.27 -0.76
CA GLY A 79 5.89 -19.01 -1.18
C GLY A 79 6.03 -17.76 -2.07
N PRO A 80 7.22 -17.13 -2.11
CA PRO A 80 7.43 -15.89 -2.85
C PRO A 80 7.23 -16.04 -4.38
N ASP A 81 7.51 -17.22 -4.92
CA ASP A 81 7.37 -17.52 -6.35
C ASP A 81 6.06 -18.25 -6.70
N GLU A 82 5.23 -18.60 -5.71
CA GLU A 82 3.95 -19.25 -5.96
C GLU A 82 2.98 -18.31 -6.67
N ALA A 83 2.33 -18.81 -7.71
CA ALA A 83 1.42 -18.03 -8.53
C ALA A 83 0.16 -17.62 -7.74
N VAL A 84 -0.17 -16.34 -7.80
CA VAL A 84 -1.42 -15.77 -7.29
C VAL A 84 -1.73 -14.50 -8.06
N TRP A 85 -3.00 -14.29 -8.37
CA TRP A 85 -3.48 -13.15 -9.12
C TRP A 85 -3.05 -11.85 -8.44
N SER A 86 -2.62 -10.87 -9.23
CA SER A 86 -2.56 -9.47 -8.84
C SER A 86 -3.00 -8.60 -10.03
N TRP A 87 -3.22 -7.31 -9.80
CA TRP A 87 -3.50 -6.34 -10.85
C TRP A 87 -2.24 -5.85 -11.59
N SER A 88 -1.04 -6.18 -11.09
CA SER A 88 0.23 -5.81 -11.72
C SER A 88 0.75 -6.92 -12.65
N ASP A 89 1.92 -6.69 -13.23
CA ASP A 89 2.71 -7.68 -13.97
C ASP A 89 3.27 -8.80 -13.06
N ARG A 90 3.49 -8.53 -11.77
CA ARG A 90 3.93 -9.51 -10.77
C ARG A 90 2.75 -10.26 -10.16
N LYS A 91 2.55 -11.52 -10.57
CA LYS A 91 1.42 -12.38 -10.14
C LYS A 91 1.90 -13.53 -9.26
N ASN A 92 2.52 -13.22 -8.13
CA ASN A 92 3.06 -14.21 -7.20
C ASN A 92 2.97 -13.80 -5.73
N GLY A 93 3.29 -14.71 -4.81
CA GLY A 93 3.25 -14.46 -3.37
C GLY A 93 4.16 -13.31 -2.93
N GLY A 94 5.32 -13.15 -3.57
CA GLY A 94 6.28 -12.08 -3.29
C GLY A 94 5.68 -10.67 -3.47
N PHE A 95 4.80 -10.50 -4.46
CA PHE A 95 4.02 -9.28 -4.63
C PHE A 95 3.19 -8.95 -3.37
N TYR A 96 2.47 -9.94 -2.83
CA TYR A 96 1.61 -9.70 -1.66
C TYR A 96 2.38 -9.55 -0.36
N HIS A 97 3.53 -10.22 -0.20
CA HIS A 97 4.44 -9.96 0.93
C HIS A 97 4.86 -8.49 0.96
N ARG A 98 5.36 -7.96 -0.17
CA ARG A 98 5.79 -6.56 -0.28
C ARG A 98 4.63 -5.58 -0.18
N ARG A 99 3.51 -5.84 -0.86
CA ARG A 99 2.34 -4.96 -0.85
C ARG A 99 1.71 -4.86 0.55
N MET A 100 1.64 -5.96 1.30
CA MET A 100 1.08 -5.95 2.66
C MET A 100 2.01 -5.32 3.69
N LEU A 101 3.34 -5.39 3.48
CA LEU A 101 4.28 -4.58 4.25
C LEU A 101 3.95 -3.09 4.10
N HIS A 102 3.88 -2.59 2.86
CA HIS A 102 3.66 -1.16 2.59
C HIS A 102 2.28 -0.68 3.03
N GLU A 103 1.24 -1.45 2.73
CA GLU A 103 -0.12 -1.17 3.21
C GLU A 103 -0.16 -1.01 4.73
N THR A 104 0.48 -1.93 5.45
CA THR A 104 0.50 -1.91 6.92
C THR A 104 1.33 -0.76 7.46
N VAL A 105 2.49 -0.48 6.86
CA VAL A 105 3.43 0.54 7.33
C VAL A 105 2.87 1.95 7.12
N VAL A 106 2.36 2.24 5.93
CA VAL A 106 1.78 3.56 5.61
C VAL A 106 0.56 3.81 6.48
N HIS A 107 -0.39 2.87 6.57
CA HIS A 107 -1.58 3.09 7.39
C HIS A 107 -1.29 3.04 8.89
N ARG A 108 -0.21 2.38 9.34
CA ARG A 108 0.26 2.54 10.72
C ARG A 108 0.68 3.99 10.95
N TRP A 109 1.43 4.57 10.02
CA TRP A 109 1.84 5.96 10.10
C TRP A 109 0.63 6.89 10.10
N ASP A 110 -0.34 6.69 9.21
CA ASP A 110 -1.59 7.48 9.16
C ASP A 110 -2.35 7.44 10.49
N ALA A 111 -2.49 6.25 11.10
CA ALA A 111 -3.16 6.09 12.38
C ALA A 111 -2.42 6.82 13.52
N GLN A 112 -1.09 6.77 13.49
CA GLN A 112 -0.25 7.43 14.48
C GLN A 112 -0.25 8.96 14.30
N ASP A 113 -0.23 9.46 13.06
CA ASP A 113 -0.34 10.89 12.72
C ASP A 113 -1.67 11.46 13.22
N ALA A 114 -2.79 10.78 12.91
CA ALA A 114 -4.11 11.13 13.42
C ALA A 114 -4.17 11.20 14.95
N SER A 115 -3.36 10.39 15.64
CA SER A 115 -3.31 10.31 17.11
C SER A 115 -2.18 11.15 17.73
N GLY A 116 -1.41 11.92 16.93
CA GLY A 116 -0.28 12.73 17.41
C GLY A 116 0.92 11.92 17.93
N THR A 117 1.08 10.67 17.47
CA THR A 117 2.12 9.72 17.91
C THR A 117 2.95 9.14 16.75
N ALA A 118 2.95 9.81 15.60
CA ALA A 118 3.67 9.38 14.40
C ALA A 118 5.15 9.12 14.70
N ALA A 119 5.61 7.92 14.33
CA ALA A 119 7.02 7.54 14.40
C ALA A 119 7.61 7.48 12.98
N HIS A 120 8.92 7.72 12.87
CA HIS A 120 9.63 7.56 11.60
C HIS A 120 9.45 6.14 11.05
N ILE A 121 9.28 6.06 9.73
CA ILE A 121 9.37 4.80 8.99
C ILE A 121 10.86 4.50 8.80
N ASP A 122 11.23 3.23 8.90
CA ASP A 122 12.59 2.79 8.62
C ASP A 122 13.03 3.23 7.22
N ALA A 123 14.27 3.69 7.11
CA ALA A 123 14.82 4.28 5.90
C ALA A 123 14.73 3.36 4.68
N ASP A 124 15.04 2.07 4.86
CA ASP A 124 15.07 1.10 3.77
C ASP A 124 13.64 0.74 3.35
N VAL A 125 12.72 0.64 4.33
CA VAL A 125 11.29 0.42 4.07
C VAL A 125 10.68 1.61 3.32
N ALA A 126 11.02 2.85 3.71
CA ALA A 126 10.55 4.05 3.04
C ALA A 126 11.04 4.12 1.59
N CYS A 127 12.32 3.83 1.34
CA CYS A 127 12.87 3.74 -0.01
C CYS A 127 12.18 2.66 -0.85
N ASP A 128 12.00 1.45 -0.31
CA ASP A 128 11.30 0.38 -1.01
C ASP A 128 9.82 0.73 -1.28
N GLY A 129 9.19 1.54 -0.41
CA GLY A 129 7.84 2.05 -0.62
C GLY A 129 7.75 3.04 -1.79
N ILE A 130 8.76 3.90 -1.97
CA ILE A 130 8.86 4.76 -3.15
C ILE A 130 9.10 3.92 -4.42
N ASP A 131 9.92 2.87 -4.34
CA ASP A 131 10.07 1.94 -5.45
C ASP A 131 8.74 1.25 -5.79
N GLU A 132 8.01 0.75 -4.78
CA GLU A 132 6.75 0.04 -4.98
C GLU A 132 5.65 0.91 -5.56
N ILE A 133 5.50 2.16 -5.10
CA ILE A 133 4.51 3.08 -5.69
C ILE A 133 4.86 3.38 -7.15
N CYS A 134 6.14 3.50 -7.50
CA CYS A 134 6.60 3.71 -8.87
C CYS A 134 6.39 2.49 -9.76
N GLU A 135 6.62 1.29 -9.23
CA GLU A 135 6.45 0.02 -9.94
C GLU A 135 4.98 -0.38 -10.09
N VAL A 136 4.13 -0.04 -9.11
CA VAL A 136 2.77 -0.55 -9.02
C VAL A 136 1.74 0.57 -8.97
N GLY A 137 1.75 1.38 -7.91
CA GLY A 137 0.66 2.33 -7.60
C GLY A 137 0.45 3.43 -8.63
N LEU A 138 1.52 3.86 -9.31
CA LEU A 138 1.46 4.83 -10.40
C LEU A 138 1.20 4.18 -11.76
N ARG A 139 1.37 2.85 -11.90
CA ARG A 139 1.32 2.15 -13.19
C ARG A 139 0.05 1.36 -13.44
N PHE A 140 -0.56 0.83 -12.40
CA PHE A 140 -1.71 -0.06 -12.51
C PHE A 140 -2.88 0.41 -11.66
N ARG A 141 -4.08 0.24 -12.18
CA ARG A 141 -5.33 0.43 -11.43
C ARG A 141 -5.92 -0.94 -11.07
N GLY A 142 -6.52 -1.05 -9.89
CA GLY A 142 -7.12 -2.31 -9.42
C GLY A 142 -8.29 -2.80 -10.29
N ASP A 143 -8.95 -1.90 -11.01
CA ASP A 143 -10.01 -2.20 -11.98
C ASP A 143 -9.50 -2.42 -13.41
N GLY A 144 -8.18 -2.28 -13.64
CA GLY A 144 -7.55 -2.44 -14.95
C GLY A 144 -7.71 -1.25 -15.89
N SER A 145 -8.26 -0.11 -15.43
CA SER A 145 -8.33 1.11 -16.24
C SER A 145 -6.92 1.65 -16.57
N PRO A 146 -6.73 2.27 -17.75
CA PRO A 146 -5.45 2.88 -18.11
C PRO A 146 -5.10 4.03 -17.16
N VAL A 147 -3.79 4.28 -17.01
CA VAL A 147 -3.29 5.45 -16.28
C VAL A 147 -2.84 6.48 -17.29
N ASP A 148 -3.46 7.66 -17.25
CA ASP A 148 -2.99 8.84 -17.96
C ASP A 148 -1.95 9.56 -17.10
N TYR A 149 -0.85 9.96 -17.74
CA TYR A 149 0.21 10.72 -17.10
C TYR A 149 0.27 12.13 -17.69
N PRO A 150 0.56 13.15 -16.86
CA PRO A 150 0.88 14.46 -17.40
C PRO A 150 2.20 14.43 -18.18
N ASP A 151 2.34 15.37 -19.11
CA ASP A 151 3.63 15.64 -19.74
C ASP A 151 4.61 16.21 -18.70
N GLY A 152 5.90 15.93 -18.92
CA GLY A 152 6.99 16.42 -18.09
C GLY A 152 7.57 15.37 -17.14
N SER A 153 8.38 15.85 -16.21
CA SER A 153 9.18 15.04 -15.30
C SER A 153 9.17 15.58 -13.88
N VAL A 154 9.16 14.66 -12.91
CA VAL A 154 9.28 14.96 -11.48
C VAL A 154 10.52 14.26 -10.95
N LEU A 155 11.34 14.97 -10.19
CA LEU A 155 12.40 14.40 -9.38
C LEU A 155 11.93 14.36 -7.92
N LEU A 156 11.88 13.16 -7.34
CA LEU A 156 11.66 12.94 -5.92
C LEU A 156 13.04 12.86 -5.25
N GLU A 157 13.33 13.77 -4.33
CA GLU A 157 14.59 13.79 -3.59
C GLU A 157 14.36 13.47 -2.11
N ARG A 158 15.04 12.44 -1.64
CA ARG A 158 15.03 12.12 -0.23
C ARG A 158 15.82 13.17 0.55
N THR A 159 15.23 13.76 1.58
CA THR A 159 15.88 14.81 2.40
C THR A 159 16.75 14.26 3.53
N ASP A 160 16.59 12.98 3.87
CA ASP A 160 17.30 12.25 4.92
C ASP A 160 18.17 11.11 4.36
N GLY A 161 18.59 11.22 3.10
CA GLY A 161 19.44 10.23 2.41
C GLY A 161 19.90 10.72 1.04
N ALA A 162 20.60 9.86 0.29
CA ALA A 162 21.09 10.18 -1.06
C ALA A 162 20.20 9.62 -2.19
N GLU A 163 19.17 8.87 -1.85
CA GLU A 163 18.28 8.24 -2.83
C GLU A 163 17.37 9.28 -3.50
N ARG A 164 17.15 9.09 -4.80
CA ARG A 164 16.31 9.95 -5.63
C ARG A 164 15.67 9.16 -6.77
N TRP A 165 14.50 9.61 -7.22
CA TRP A 165 13.74 8.98 -8.30
C TRP A 165 13.27 10.04 -9.30
N ARG A 166 13.62 9.88 -10.57
CA ARG A 166 13.05 10.69 -11.64
C ARG A 166 11.95 9.93 -12.35
N LEU A 167 10.77 10.51 -12.34
CA LEU A 167 9.55 10.02 -12.98
C LEU A 167 9.29 10.83 -14.24
N ARG A 168 9.08 10.17 -15.37
CA ARG A 168 8.71 10.83 -16.63
C ARG A 168 7.80 9.93 -17.44
N ALA A 169 6.72 10.49 -17.98
CA ALA A 169 5.93 9.80 -18.97
C ALA A 169 6.54 9.95 -20.37
N MET A 170 6.57 8.86 -21.12
CA MET A 170 6.92 8.85 -22.54
C MET A 170 6.07 7.81 -23.26
N ASP A 171 5.37 8.23 -24.31
CA ASP A 171 4.49 7.36 -25.12
C ASP A 171 3.51 6.52 -24.27
N GLY A 172 2.89 7.15 -23.26
CA GLY A 172 1.94 6.50 -22.35
C GLY A 172 2.57 5.57 -21.31
N THR A 173 3.90 5.52 -21.21
CA THR A 173 4.63 4.67 -20.27
C THR A 173 5.35 5.51 -19.22
N LEU A 174 5.26 5.12 -17.95
CA LEU A 174 6.01 5.73 -16.87
C LEU A 174 7.44 5.19 -16.80
N LEU A 175 8.40 6.02 -17.22
CA LEU A 175 9.82 5.78 -17.06
C LEU A 175 10.26 6.25 -15.66
N VAL A 176 11.02 5.39 -14.99
CA VAL A 176 11.53 5.62 -13.63
C VAL A 176 13.04 5.41 -13.66
N ALA A 177 13.81 6.43 -13.29
CA ALA A 177 15.25 6.34 -13.10
C ALA A 177 15.58 6.57 -11.62
N ARG A 178 16.52 5.81 -11.05
CA ARG A 178 16.83 5.83 -9.62
C ARG A 178 18.30 6.16 -9.37
N GLY A 179 18.59 6.82 -8.25
CA GLY A 179 19.96 7.10 -7.80
C GLY A 179 20.68 8.01 -8.80
N MET A 180 21.91 7.66 -9.20
CA MET A 180 22.68 8.48 -10.13
C MET A 180 21.96 8.68 -11.48
N ASP A 181 21.25 7.67 -11.97
CA ASP A 181 20.54 7.70 -13.26
C ASP A 181 19.34 8.66 -13.28
N ALA A 182 18.82 9.03 -12.10
CA ALA A 182 17.76 10.03 -11.99
C ALA A 182 18.23 11.42 -12.47
N GLY A 183 19.54 11.70 -12.41
CA GLY A 183 20.09 13.03 -12.65
C GLY A 183 19.65 14.06 -11.60
N GLU A 184 19.93 15.34 -11.86
CA GLU A 184 19.71 16.45 -10.92
C GLU A 184 18.62 17.43 -11.39
N GLN A 185 18.01 17.17 -12.56
CA GLN A 185 17.07 18.10 -13.19
C GLN A 185 15.82 17.36 -13.64
N ALA A 186 14.69 17.99 -13.36
CA ALA A 186 13.35 17.64 -13.81
C ALA A 186 12.51 18.94 -13.90
N ASP A 187 11.33 18.85 -14.50
CA ASP A 187 10.42 20.00 -14.61
C ASP A 187 9.87 20.44 -13.23
N ALA A 188 9.82 19.51 -12.27
CA ALA A 188 9.57 19.78 -10.86
C ALA A 188 10.44 18.91 -9.94
N ILE A 189 10.81 19.46 -8.77
CA ILE A 189 11.54 18.75 -7.71
C ILE A 189 10.67 18.75 -6.45
N VAL A 190 10.52 17.58 -5.83
CA VAL A 190 9.70 17.33 -4.64
C VAL A 190 10.54 16.69 -3.55
#